data_AF-A0ABD1HLD9-F1
#
_entry.id   AF-A0ABD1HLD9-F1
#
_cell.length_a   1.000
_cell.length_b   1.000
_cell.length_c   1.000
_cell.angle_alpha   90.00
_cell.angle_beta   90.00
_cell.angle_gamma   90.00
#
_symmetry.space_group_name_H-M   'P 1'
#
loop_
_entity.id
_entity.type
_entity.pdbx_description
1 polymer ?
#
loop_
_entity_poly.entity_id
_entity_poly.type
_entity_poly.pdbx_seq_one_letter_code
_entity_poly.pdbx_strand_id
1 'polypeptide(L)'
;MAASNSSKLFRVGRSILGSLSNNALGTSRSSSQFADMDFLSQQTRTFIQMRTNLKVVDNSGAKRVMCIQALKGKKGARLGDVIVASVKEAHVGGKVKKGDVHYAVVVRAAMPRGRCDGSEVKFDDNAVVLINKQGEPIGTRVFGPVPHELRKKKHLKILSLAEQIA
;
A
#
# COMPACT_ATOMS: atom_id res chain seq x y z
N MET A 1 -14.62 35.48 -66.25
CA MET A 1 -13.46 34.57 -66.15
C MET A 1 -13.75 33.66 -64.95
N ALA A 2 -14.44 32.52 -65.09
CA ALA A 2 -13.93 31.20 -65.54
C ALA A 2 -12.61 30.82 -64.81
N ALA A 3 -12.42 29.69 -64.13
CA ALA A 3 -13.14 28.42 -64.08
C ALA A 3 -12.81 27.64 -62.78
N SER A 4 -13.60 26.59 -62.56
CA SER A 4 -13.46 25.48 -61.61
C SER A 4 -12.14 24.70 -61.72
N ASN A 5 -11.79 23.91 -60.70
CA ASN A 5 -11.68 22.45 -60.87
C ASN A 5 -11.54 21.65 -59.56
N SER A 6 -12.12 20.45 -59.65
CA SER A 6 -12.34 19.41 -58.64
C SER A 6 -11.37 18.24 -58.83
N SER A 7 -11.44 17.29 -57.89
CA SER A 7 -11.09 15.85 -57.98
C SER A 7 -9.60 15.48 -57.73
N LYS A 8 -9.24 14.35 -57.09
CA LYS A 8 -9.83 13.00 -57.12
C LYS A 8 -9.56 12.18 -55.84
N LEU A 9 -10.59 11.42 -55.45
CA LEU A 9 -10.47 10.11 -54.80
C LEU A 9 -9.63 9.16 -55.67
N PHE A 10 -8.77 8.34 -55.05
CA PHE A 10 -8.39 7.05 -55.62
C PHE A 10 -8.63 5.93 -54.60
N ARG A 11 -9.41 4.95 -55.05
CA ARG A 11 -9.77 3.70 -54.40
C ARG A 11 -9.44 2.60 -55.39
N VAL A 12 -8.43 1.77 -55.12
CA VAL A 12 -8.17 0.45 -55.74
C VAL A 12 -7.25 -0.29 -54.74
N GLY A 13 -7.39 -1.55 -54.37
CA GLY A 13 -8.25 -2.66 -54.78
C GLY A 13 -7.79 -3.89 -53.98
N ARG A 14 -8.71 -4.85 -53.78
CA ARG A 14 -8.51 -6.14 -53.09
C ARG A 14 -7.61 -7.10 -53.90
N SER A 15 -6.85 -7.93 -53.18
CA SER A 15 -6.59 -9.35 -53.53
C SER A 15 -6.25 -10.12 -52.23
N ILE A 16 -7.15 -10.97 -51.73
CA ILE A 16 -7.27 -12.44 -51.89
C ILE A 16 -6.10 -13.28 -51.33
N LEU A 17 -6.42 -14.09 -50.31
CA LEU A 17 -5.83 -15.37 -49.90
C LEU A 17 -4.38 -15.38 -49.39
N GLY A 18 -4.25 -15.48 -48.06
CA GLY A 18 -3.04 -15.90 -47.35
C GLY A 18 -3.41 -16.53 -46.00
N SER A 19 -3.47 -17.86 -46.01
CA SER A 19 -3.53 -18.84 -44.90
C SER A 19 -3.29 -18.39 -43.45
N LEU A 20 -4.27 -18.73 -42.61
CA LEU A 20 -4.15 -19.42 -41.30
C LEU A 20 -2.80 -19.32 -40.56
N SER A 21 -2.81 -18.60 -39.43
CA SER A 21 -2.26 -19.10 -38.17
C SER A 21 -2.88 -18.34 -37.00
N ASN A 22 -3.66 -19.07 -36.20
CA ASN A 22 -4.16 -18.59 -34.92
C ASN A 22 -3.00 -18.58 -33.92
N ASN A 23 -2.65 -17.42 -33.40
CA ASN A 23 -2.06 -17.32 -32.08
C ASN A 23 -2.54 -16.03 -31.42
N ALA A 24 -3.75 -16.10 -30.88
CA ALA A 24 -4.14 -15.23 -29.78
C ALA A 24 -3.25 -15.58 -28.59
N LEU A 25 -2.18 -14.80 -28.40
CA LEU A 25 -1.40 -14.81 -27.17
C LEU A 25 -2.27 -14.15 -26.08
N GLY A 26 -3.28 -14.88 -25.63
CA GLY A 26 -3.97 -14.64 -24.38
C GLY A 26 -2.97 -14.86 -23.26
N THR A 27 -2.26 -13.80 -22.87
CA THR A 27 -1.51 -13.81 -21.62
C THR A 27 -2.52 -13.88 -20.50
N SER A 28 -2.74 -15.09 -19.97
CA SER A 28 -3.41 -15.30 -18.70
C SER A 28 -2.54 -14.70 -17.60
N ARG A 29 -2.60 -13.37 -17.44
CA ARG A 29 -1.97 -12.67 -16.34
C ARG A 29 -2.53 -13.26 -15.05
N SER A 30 -1.65 -13.87 -14.25
CA SER A 30 -2.03 -14.51 -13.00
C SER A 30 -2.66 -13.48 -12.05
N SER A 31 -3.64 -13.92 -11.25
CA SER A 31 -4.31 -13.08 -10.25
C SER A 31 -3.34 -12.38 -9.29
N SER A 32 -2.16 -12.96 -9.07
CA SER A 32 -1.07 -12.36 -8.30
C SER A 32 -0.50 -11.06 -8.91
N GLN A 33 -0.35 -10.99 -10.24
CA GLN A 33 0.23 -9.81 -10.89
C GLN A 33 -0.69 -8.58 -10.84
N PHE A 34 -2.01 -8.81 -10.86
CA PHE A 34 -2.99 -7.73 -10.65
C PHE A 34 -2.98 -7.23 -9.21
N ALA A 35 -2.80 -8.11 -8.22
CA ALA A 35 -2.71 -7.73 -6.81
C ALA A 35 -1.46 -6.87 -6.50
N ASP A 36 -0.34 -7.10 -7.20
CA ASP A 36 0.90 -6.34 -7.01
C ASP A 36 0.83 -4.92 -7.61
N MET A 37 0.15 -4.74 -8.74
CA MET A 37 -0.08 -3.39 -9.31
C MET A 37 -1.04 -2.54 -8.46
N ASP A 38 -2.05 -3.17 -7.86
CA ASP A 38 -2.95 -2.51 -6.91
C ASP A 38 -2.24 -2.15 -5.60
N PHE A 39 -1.20 -2.88 -5.20
CA PHE A 39 -0.43 -2.57 -4.00
C PHE A 39 0.38 -1.27 -4.17
N LEU A 40 1.07 -1.12 -5.31
CA LEU A 40 1.86 0.08 -5.61
C LEU A 40 0.98 1.33 -5.75
N SER A 41 -0.18 1.22 -6.40
CA SER A 41 -1.11 2.35 -6.54
C SER A 41 -1.78 2.77 -5.22
N GLN A 42 -1.95 1.82 -4.28
CA GLN A 42 -2.47 2.10 -2.95
C GLN A 42 -1.44 2.74 -2.02
N GLN A 43 -0.14 2.57 -2.30
CA GLN A 43 0.93 3.16 -1.48
C GLN A 43 0.98 4.69 -1.60
N THR A 44 0.64 5.27 -2.75
CA THR A 44 0.73 6.71 -3.03
C THR A 44 -0.48 7.53 -2.57
N ARG A 45 -1.44 6.92 -1.85
CA ARG A 45 -2.61 7.66 -1.33
C ARG A 45 -2.19 8.66 -0.27
N THR A 46 -2.91 9.79 -0.22
CA THR A 46 -2.64 10.86 0.76
C THR A 46 -2.88 10.46 2.20
N PHE A 47 -3.65 9.39 2.47
CA PHE A 47 -3.91 8.89 3.81
C PHE A 47 -4.03 7.36 3.78
N ILE A 48 -3.74 6.73 4.92
CA ILE A 48 -4.05 5.31 5.11
C ILE A 48 -5.55 5.21 5.39
N GLN A 49 -6.27 4.57 4.49
CA GLN A 49 -7.72 4.47 4.55
C GLN A 49 -8.18 3.02 4.45
N MET A 50 -9.50 2.81 4.53
CA MET A 50 -10.10 1.50 4.36
C MET A 50 -9.59 0.83 3.06
N ARG A 51 -9.29 -0.47 3.15
CA ARG A 51 -8.69 -1.32 2.10
C ARG A 51 -7.24 -1.00 1.73
N THR A 52 -6.57 -0.04 2.36
CA THR A 52 -5.12 0.14 2.18
C THR A 52 -4.38 -1.07 2.75
N ASN A 53 -3.51 -1.67 1.94
CA ASN A 53 -2.59 -2.72 2.40
C ASN A 53 -1.33 -2.11 3.02
N LEU A 54 -0.89 -2.65 4.15
CA LEU A 54 0.31 -2.21 4.86
C LEU A 54 1.19 -3.41 5.22
N LYS A 55 2.50 -3.19 5.24
CA LYS A 55 3.47 -4.16 5.75
C LYS A 55 3.44 -4.17 7.27
N VAL A 56 3.60 -5.34 7.88
CA VAL A 56 3.83 -5.45 9.32
C VAL A 56 5.33 -5.53 9.55
N VAL A 57 5.84 -4.70 10.46
CA VAL A 57 7.28 -4.56 10.75
C VAL A 57 7.61 -4.93 12.18
N ASP A 58 6.99 -5.99 12.67
CA ASP A 58 7.29 -6.60 13.95
C ASP A 58 7.42 -8.12 13.81
N ASN A 59 7.84 -8.78 14.89
CA ASN A 59 7.94 -10.24 14.95
C ASN A 59 6.67 -10.91 15.51
N SER A 60 5.48 -10.30 15.40
CA SER A 60 4.21 -10.93 15.83
C SER A 60 3.87 -12.17 15.00
N GLY A 61 4.42 -12.26 13.79
CA GLY A 61 4.14 -13.30 12.80
C GLY A 61 3.27 -12.84 11.65
N ALA A 62 2.61 -11.67 11.73
CA ALA A 62 1.95 -11.09 10.56
C ALA A 62 2.99 -10.51 9.58
N LYS A 63 2.72 -10.63 8.29
CA LYS A 63 3.52 -10.03 7.20
C LYS A 63 2.81 -8.83 6.57
N ARG A 64 1.51 -9.00 6.33
CA ARG A 64 0.68 -8.03 5.62
C ARG A 64 -0.66 -7.89 6.30
N VAL A 65 -1.13 -6.65 6.43
CA VAL A 65 -2.46 -6.34 6.92
C VAL A 65 -3.19 -5.41 5.96
N MET A 66 -4.52 -5.43 6.03
CA MET A 66 -5.38 -4.49 5.33
C MET A 66 -6.13 -3.65 6.34
N CYS A 67 -6.04 -2.32 6.20
CA CYS A 67 -6.78 -1.37 7.01
C CYS A 67 -8.29 -1.57 6.82
N ILE A 68 -9.00 -1.72 7.94
CA ILE A 68 -10.45 -1.76 8.01
C ILE A 68 -10.96 -0.36 8.34
N GLN A 69 -10.37 0.27 9.36
CA GLN A 69 -10.84 1.55 9.87
C GLN A 69 -9.70 2.34 10.52
N ALA A 70 -9.66 3.65 10.25
CA ALA A 70 -8.85 4.59 11.02
C ALA A 70 -9.64 5.04 12.27
N LEU A 71 -9.03 4.97 13.45
CA LEU A 71 -9.70 5.39 14.70
C LEU A 71 -9.71 6.92 14.87
N LYS A 72 -8.82 7.61 14.17
CA LYS A 72 -8.69 9.06 14.22
C LYS A 72 -8.81 9.65 12.82
N GLY A 73 -9.52 10.77 12.73
CA GLY A 73 -9.65 11.56 11.50
C GLY A 73 -10.74 11.08 10.55
N LYS A 74 -11.35 12.01 9.82
CA LYS A 74 -12.40 11.72 8.82
C LYS A 74 -11.83 11.18 7.49
N LYS A 75 -10.62 11.60 7.13
CA LYS A 75 -9.98 11.29 5.83
C LYS A 75 -9.14 10.01 5.83
N GLY A 76 -8.83 9.46 7.00
CA GLY A 76 -7.92 8.32 7.18
C GLY A 76 -6.86 8.58 8.24
N ALA A 77 -5.99 7.60 8.44
CA ALA A 77 -4.90 7.61 9.41
C ALA A 77 -3.61 8.21 8.83
N ARG A 78 -2.83 8.85 9.70
CA ARG A 78 -1.48 9.37 9.42
C ARG A 78 -0.45 8.65 10.29
N LEU A 79 0.81 9.05 10.13
CA LEU A 79 1.90 8.58 10.94
C LEU A 79 1.61 8.70 12.45
N GLY A 80 1.78 7.59 13.17
CA GLY A 80 1.54 7.46 14.60
C GLY A 80 0.07 7.38 15.01
N ASP A 81 -0.88 7.25 14.07
CA ASP A 81 -2.28 6.97 14.40
C ASP A 81 -2.54 5.47 14.50
N VAL A 82 -3.59 5.12 15.26
CA VAL A 82 -4.05 3.74 15.44
C VAL A 82 -5.14 3.43 14.41
N ILE A 83 -5.03 2.24 13.82
CA ILE A 83 -6.01 1.68 12.89
C ILE A 83 -6.49 0.32 13.38
N VAL A 84 -7.65 -0.11 12.90
CA VAL A 84 -8.11 -1.50 12.94
C VAL A 84 -7.73 -2.15 11.62
N ALA A 85 -7.09 -3.31 11.67
CA ALA A 85 -6.58 -4.00 10.48
C ALA A 85 -6.86 -5.50 10.53
N SER A 86 -7.11 -6.10 9.36
CA SER A 86 -7.20 -7.55 9.18
C SER A 86 -5.89 -8.11 8.67
N VAL A 87 -5.42 -9.20 9.27
CA VAL A 87 -4.21 -9.91 8.83
C VAL A 87 -4.51 -10.64 7.53
N LYS A 88 -3.77 -10.32 6.47
CA LYS A 88 -3.91 -10.95 5.14
C LYS A 88 -2.88 -12.04 4.90
N GLU A 89 -1.70 -11.88 5.48
CA GLU A 89 -0.60 -12.84 5.38
C GLU A 89 0.10 -12.94 6.73
N ALA A 90 0.38 -14.18 7.17
CA ALA A 90 1.06 -14.48 8.42
C ALA A 90 1.96 -15.72 8.26
N HIS A 91 2.98 -15.81 9.12
CA HIS A 91 3.80 -17.00 9.28
C HIS A 91 3.04 -18.11 10.03
N VAL A 92 3.26 -19.35 9.61
CA VAL A 92 2.76 -20.53 10.33
C VAL A 92 3.46 -20.58 11.70
N GLY A 93 2.70 -20.71 12.78
CA GLY A 93 3.22 -20.71 14.16
C GLY A 93 3.45 -19.32 14.77
N GLY A 94 3.13 -18.23 14.06
CA GLY A 94 3.15 -16.88 14.63
C GLY A 94 2.08 -16.68 15.72
N LYS A 95 2.20 -15.59 16.52
CA LYS A 95 1.21 -15.23 17.54
C LYS A 95 -0.15 -14.84 16.94
N VAL A 96 -0.14 -14.42 15.68
CA VAL A 96 -1.31 -13.97 14.92
C VAL A 96 -1.51 -14.84 13.69
N LYS A 97 -2.76 -15.07 13.30
CA LYS A 97 -3.15 -15.90 12.17
C LYS A 97 -3.76 -15.05 11.04
N LYS A 98 -3.76 -15.60 9.82
CA LYS A 98 -4.45 -14.99 8.69
C LYS A 98 -5.96 -14.91 9.01
N GLY A 99 -6.56 -13.74 8.77
CA GLY A 99 -7.96 -13.46 9.06
C GLY A 99 -8.19 -12.73 10.38
N ASP A 100 -7.23 -12.76 11.31
CA ASP A 100 -7.37 -12.10 12.60
C ASP A 100 -7.51 -10.58 12.44
N VAL A 101 -8.31 -9.97 13.32
CA VAL A 101 -8.48 -8.52 13.37
C VAL A 101 -7.76 -7.97 14.60
N HIS A 102 -6.82 -7.06 14.35
CA HIS A 102 -6.00 -6.43 15.39
C HIS A 102 -5.99 -4.92 15.24
N TYR A 103 -5.61 -4.24 16.32
CA TYR A 103 -5.21 -2.86 16.26
C TYR A 103 -3.77 -2.76 15.76
N ALA A 104 -3.44 -1.67 15.08
CA ALA A 104 -2.08 -1.43 14.61
C ALA A 104 -1.74 0.06 14.68
N VAL A 105 -0.49 0.39 15.00
CA VAL A 105 0.06 1.75 14.93
C VAL A 105 0.77 1.94 13.61
N VAL A 106 0.47 3.03 12.90
CA VAL A 106 1.20 3.42 11.69
C VAL A 106 2.59 3.93 12.07
N VAL A 107 3.64 3.23 11.63
CA VAL A 107 5.03 3.58 11.94
C VAL A 107 5.80 4.11 10.73
N ARG A 108 5.40 3.74 9.50
CA ARG A 108 5.90 4.37 8.27
C ARG A 108 4.75 4.71 7.36
N ALA A 109 4.86 5.84 6.68
CA ALA A 109 3.86 6.33 5.76
C ALA A 109 4.54 6.95 4.54
N ALA A 110 4.08 6.59 3.35
CA ALA A 110 4.51 7.17 2.09
C ALA A 110 3.94 8.58 1.86
N MET A 111 2.81 8.89 2.51
CA MET A 111 2.33 10.27 2.60
C MET A 111 3.29 11.07 3.48
N PRO A 112 3.82 12.19 2.98
CA PRO A 112 4.76 12.96 3.74
C PRO A 112 4.06 13.85 4.78
N ARG A 113 4.78 14.20 5.85
CA ARG A 113 4.26 14.96 7.00
C ARG A 113 5.24 16.06 7.39
N GLY A 114 4.78 17.30 7.26
CA GLY A 114 5.51 18.47 7.76
C GLY A 114 5.66 18.47 9.29
N ARG A 115 6.81 18.93 9.75
CA ARG A 115 7.17 19.19 11.14
C ARG A 115 7.07 20.69 11.42
N CYS A 116 7.16 21.05 12.70
CA CYS A 116 7.09 22.44 13.14
C CYS A 116 8.32 23.28 12.75
N ASP A 117 9.45 22.64 12.49
CA ASP A 117 10.68 23.27 12.01
C ASP A 117 10.71 23.44 10.47
N GLY A 118 9.62 23.09 9.77
CA GLY A 118 9.52 23.15 8.32
C GLY A 118 10.11 21.95 7.59
N SER A 119 10.82 21.04 8.28
CA SER A 119 11.26 19.78 7.69
C SER A 119 10.08 18.82 7.45
N GLU A 120 10.27 17.84 6.59
CA GLU A 120 9.23 16.86 6.26
C GLU A 120 9.73 15.44 6.50
N VAL A 121 8.86 14.57 7.04
CA VAL A 121 9.13 13.14 7.17
C VAL A 121 8.35 12.37 6.11
N LYS A 122 9.05 11.51 5.36
CA LYS A 122 8.48 10.63 4.33
C LYS A 122 9.22 9.31 4.32
N PHE A 123 8.48 8.21 4.12
CA PHE A 123 9.05 6.88 3.93
C PHE A 123 8.70 6.33 2.54
N ASP A 124 9.38 5.28 2.11
CA ASP A 124 9.11 4.66 0.81
C ASP A 124 7.86 3.75 0.85
N ASP A 125 7.50 3.25 2.03
CA ASP A 125 6.38 2.35 2.22
C ASP A 125 5.46 2.69 3.40
N ASN A 126 4.27 2.07 3.39
CA ASN A 126 3.32 2.12 4.49
C ASN A 126 3.52 0.87 5.36
N ALA A 127 3.86 1.09 6.63
CA ALA A 127 4.14 0.01 7.57
C ALA A 127 3.52 0.25 8.95
N VAL A 128 3.20 -0.85 9.64
CA VAL A 128 2.54 -0.84 10.94
C VAL A 128 3.18 -1.82 11.93
N VAL A 129 2.94 -1.57 13.21
CA VAL A 129 3.23 -2.51 14.31
C VAL A 129 1.89 -2.91 14.94
N LEU A 130 1.68 -4.21 15.17
CA LEU A 130 0.46 -4.71 15.78
C LEU A 130 0.44 -4.44 17.28
N ILE A 131 -0.73 -4.04 17.78
CA ILE A 131 -0.95 -3.75 19.20
C ILE A 131 -2.19 -4.48 19.72
N ASN A 132 -2.21 -4.74 21.02
CA ASN A 132 -3.37 -5.23 21.75
C ASN A 132 -4.40 -4.11 22.01
N LYS A 133 -5.50 -4.44 22.68
CA LYS A 133 -6.56 -3.46 23.02
C LYS A 133 -6.08 -2.38 24.00
N GLN A 134 -5.05 -2.67 24.78
CA GLN A 134 -4.41 -1.78 25.74
C GLN A 134 -3.39 -0.84 25.07
N GLY A 135 -3.16 -0.98 23.76
CA GLY A 135 -2.23 -0.16 22.99
C GLY A 135 -0.77 -0.62 23.11
N GLU A 136 -0.52 -1.83 23.59
CA GLU A 136 0.82 -2.39 23.76
C GLU A 136 1.20 -3.29 22.57
N PRO A 137 2.48 -3.31 22.16
CA PRO A 137 2.94 -4.14 21.04
C PRO A 137 2.71 -5.63 21.27
N ILE A 138 2.26 -6.35 20.24
CA ILE A 138 2.14 -7.81 20.25
C ILE A 138 3.51 -8.47 20.02
N GLY A 139 4.29 -7.88 19.12
CA GLY A 139 5.68 -8.25 18.89
C GLY A 139 6.60 -7.81 20.04
N THR A 140 7.76 -8.45 20.13
CA THR A 140 8.84 -8.12 21.06
C THR A 140 10.01 -7.42 20.37
N ARG A 141 9.94 -7.19 19.06
CA ARG A 141 10.94 -6.43 18.28
C ARG A 141 10.26 -5.76 17.09
N VAL A 142 10.73 -4.56 16.74
CA VAL A 142 10.28 -3.79 15.57
C VAL A 142 11.44 -3.61 14.60
N PHE A 143 11.17 -3.87 13.32
CA PHE A 143 12.16 -3.91 12.26
C PHE A 143 12.17 -2.64 11.40
N GLY A 144 13.37 -2.20 11.05
CA GLY A 144 13.59 -1.02 10.21
C GLY A 144 13.40 0.31 10.95
N PRO A 145 13.47 1.44 10.23
CA PRO A 145 13.45 2.77 10.82
C PRO A 145 12.06 3.11 11.38
N VAL A 146 12.04 3.72 12.56
CA VAL A 146 10.84 4.19 13.26
C VAL A 146 10.96 5.68 13.60
N PRO A 147 9.99 6.52 13.20
CA PRO A 147 10.03 7.96 13.44
C PRO A 147 9.88 8.33 14.93
N HIS A 148 10.66 9.30 15.40
CA HIS A 148 10.58 9.87 16.75
C HIS A 148 9.23 10.58 17.04
N GLU A 149 8.42 10.87 16.02
CA GLU A 149 7.05 11.37 16.10
C GLU A 149 6.15 10.49 17.00
N LEU A 150 6.48 9.20 17.13
CA LEU A 150 5.79 8.27 18.03
C LEU A 150 5.88 8.70 19.50
N ARG A 151 6.90 9.47 19.91
CA ARG A 151 7.00 10.03 21.28
C ARG A 151 5.82 10.95 21.57
N LYS A 152 5.53 11.88 20.64
CA LYS A 152 4.41 12.83 20.76
C LYS A 152 3.05 12.12 20.77
N LYS A 153 2.97 10.93 20.17
CA LYS A 153 1.77 10.09 20.11
C LYS A 153 1.65 9.09 21.26
N LYS A 154 2.55 9.13 22.26
CA LYS A 154 2.58 8.25 23.44
C LYS A 154 2.83 6.76 23.13
N HIS A 155 3.50 6.45 22.01
CA HIS A 155 3.87 5.08 21.63
C HIS A 155 5.31 4.72 22.05
N LEU A 156 5.67 4.99 23.32
CA LEU A 156 7.04 4.84 23.83
C LEU A 156 7.55 3.40 23.78
N LYS A 157 6.69 2.41 24.07
CA LYS A 157 7.05 0.99 24.00
C LYS A 157 7.44 0.54 22.59
N ILE A 158 6.84 1.10 21.54
CA ILE A 158 7.23 0.78 20.16
C ILE A 158 8.64 1.31 19.87
N LEU A 159 8.94 2.53 20.32
CA LEU A 159 10.27 3.13 20.16
C LEU A 159 11.36 2.39 20.90
N SER A 160 11.09 1.86 22.10
CA SER A 160 12.08 1.05 22.84
C SER A 160 12.37 -0.31 22.20
N LEU A 161 11.46 -0.82 21.37
CA LEU A 161 11.62 -2.11 20.68
C LEU A 161 12.19 -1.94 19.25
N ALA A 162 12.36 -0.71 18.78
CA ALA A 162 12.82 -0.39 17.44
C ALA A 162 14.34 -0.51 17.33
N GLU A 163 14.80 -1.09 16.22
CA GLU A 163 16.22 -1.23 15.91
C GLU A 163 16.87 0.12 15.55
N GLN A 164 16.13 1.00 14.87
CA GLN A 164 16.61 2.30 14.42
C GLN A 164 15.53 3.37 14.60
N ILE A 165 15.92 4.55 15.10
CA ILE A 165 15.02 5.70 15.29
C ILE A 165 15.40 6.79 14.28
N ALA A 166 14.40 7.33 13.57
CA ALA A 166 14.52 8.37 12.54
C ALA A 166 13.76 9.66 12.90
#